data_AF-A0A7V9L584-F1
#
_entry.id   AF-A0A7V9L584-F1
#
_cell.length_a   1.000
_cell.length_b   1.000
_cell.length_c   1.000
_cell.angle_alpha   90.00
_cell.angle_beta   90.00
_cell.angle_gamma   90.00
#
_symmetry.space_group_name_H-M   'P 1'
#
loop_
_entity.id
_entity.type
_entity.pdbx_description
1 polymer ?
#
loop_
_entity_poly.entity_id
_entity_poly.type
_entity_poly.pdbx_seq_one_letter_code
_entity_poly.pdbx_strand_id
1 'polypeptide(L)'
;MAWGFRYAFAMVALAPSPALADHTQLGAWFGPRVFAGDCSNADVAARGCRDLGLLGYIEDAPAHPKIQNTIEVGARIARPFLPWLVPELELAIAPTETNAVGGAAAAAVVWIEPRLHLRIELMPGKRLQPFLVIGGGSPITISSARATFNTGITGSGYFGGGVRFDTTKGFVMRFDARIAFVPGADRFVEPEVDIGFGLELPLGVTRKKSISGPEKLADRDDDGIPDEKDNCGDRPEDKDGFEDADGCPDIDNDLDRVLDVADKCATVPEAYNGFADDDGCPDTVPPELDVLRGTIEGLIYAEAETQVRKSAMPSIQKIAKLML
;
A
#
# COMPACT_ATOMS: atom_id res chain seq x y z
N MET A 1 15.80 19.37 -54.31
CA MET A 1 15.85 18.08 -53.59
C MET A 1 16.95 18.16 -52.54
N ALA A 2 16.59 18.36 -51.28
CA ALA A 2 17.46 18.11 -50.13
C ALA A 2 16.54 17.92 -48.92
N TRP A 3 16.16 16.67 -48.64
CA TRP A 3 15.46 16.27 -47.43
C TRP A 3 16.50 16.05 -46.34
N GLY A 4 16.57 16.94 -45.35
CA GLY A 4 17.38 16.76 -44.16
C GLY A 4 16.59 15.98 -43.11
N PHE A 5 16.80 14.67 -43.02
CA PHE A 5 16.34 13.87 -41.88
C PHE A 5 17.28 14.10 -40.69
N ARG A 6 16.86 14.93 -39.72
CA ARG A 6 17.53 15.01 -38.41
C ARG A 6 16.89 13.95 -37.51
N TYR A 7 17.52 12.78 -37.39
CA TYR A 7 17.20 11.83 -36.34
C TYR A 7 17.74 12.39 -35.02
N ALA A 8 16.85 12.94 -34.20
CA ALA A 8 17.16 13.20 -32.79
C ALA A 8 17.05 11.85 -32.05
N PHE A 9 18.19 11.22 -31.78
CA PHE A 9 18.29 10.18 -30.77
C PHE A 9 18.06 10.85 -29.41
N ALA A 10 16.82 10.84 -28.93
CA ALA A 10 16.53 11.14 -27.54
C ALA A 10 17.07 9.98 -26.71
N MET A 11 18.31 10.11 -26.22
CA MET A 11 18.74 9.31 -25.07
C MET A 11 17.85 9.68 -23.90
N VAL A 12 16.88 8.82 -23.60
CA VAL A 12 16.16 8.87 -22.32
C VAL A 12 17.19 8.52 -21.25
N ALA A 13 17.81 9.53 -20.66
CA ALA A 13 18.55 9.40 -19.43
C ALA A 13 17.54 9.05 -18.32
N LEU A 14 17.29 7.76 -18.13
CA LEU A 14 16.65 7.25 -16.92
C LEU A 14 17.61 7.51 -15.76
N ALA A 15 17.46 8.66 -15.10
CA ALA A 15 18.05 8.84 -13.79
C ALA A 15 17.46 7.76 -12.87
N PRO A 16 18.27 6.84 -12.31
CA PRO A 16 17.77 5.91 -11.32
C PRO A 16 17.54 6.73 -10.05
N SER A 17 16.31 7.18 -9.81
CA SER A 17 15.97 7.69 -8.48
C SER A 17 16.01 6.50 -7.51
N PRO A 18 16.96 6.42 -6.57
CA PRO A 18 17.04 5.31 -5.60
C PRO A 18 15.86 5.29 -4.61
N ALA A 19 14.97 6.29 -4.68
CA ALA A 19 13.80 6.44 -3.82
C ALA A 19 12.65 5.45 -4.10
N LEU A 20 12.75 4.64 -5.17
CA LEU A 20 11.75 3.64 -5.53
C LEU A 20 12.35 2.22 -5.64
N ALA A 21 13.42 1.94 -4.88
CA ALA A 21 13.91 0.57 -4.78
C ALA A 21 12.86 -0.27 -4.03
N ASP A 22 12.07 -1.04 -4.77
CA ASP A 22 11.05 -1.95 -4.26
C ASP A 22 11.61 -2.92 -3.21
N HIS A 23 10.69 -3.47 -2.42
CA HIS A 23 10.96 -4.45 -1.38
C HIS A 23 11.76 -5.65 -1.90
N THR A 24 12.64 -6.19 -1.04
CA THR A 24 13.37 -7.44 -1.36
C THR A 24 12.36 -8.57 -1.42
N GLN A 25 12.30 -9.31 -2.50
CA GLN A 25 11.33 -10.39 -2.69
C GLN A 25 11.99 -11.70 -2.31
N LEU A 26 11.38 -12.45 -1.40
CA LEU A 26 11.79 -13.80 -1.04
C LEU A 26 10.73 -14.76 -1.57
N GLY A 27 11.11 -15.78 -2.33
CA GLY A 27 10.16 -16.75 -2.85
C GLY A 27 10.60 -18.18 -2.68
N ALA A 28 9.61 -19.07 -2.67
CA ALA A 28 9.78 -20.51 -2.79
C ALA A 28 8.93 -21.01 -3.95
N TRP A 29 9.36 -22.08 -4.60
CA TRP A 29 8.67 -22.63 -5.76
C TRP A 29 8.93 -24.12 -5.91
N PHE A 30 8.07 -24.76 -6.68
CA PHE A 30 8.23 -26.14 -7.10
C PHE A 30 7.69 -26.33 -8.52
N GLY A 31 8.06 -27.42 -9.17
CA GLY A 31 7.69 -27.61 -10.56
C GLY A 31 8.22 -28.87 -11.19
N PRO A 32 7.60 -29.39 -12.25
CA PRO A 32 8.22 -30.45 -13.04
C PRO A 32 9.44 -29.92 -13.78
N ARG A 33 10.49 -30.74 -13.80
CA ARG A 33 11.68 -30.58 -14.62
C ARG A 33 11.76 -31.73 -15.61
N VAL A 34 11.86 -31.38 -16.88
CA VAL A 34 12.03 -32.33 -17.98
C VAL A 34 13.47 -32.23 -18.45
N PHE A 35 14.23 -33.29 -18.19
CA PHE A 35 15.61 -33.38 -18.65
C PHE A 35 15.64 -33.73 -20.14
N ALA A 36 16.65 -33.22 -20.84
CA ALA A 36 16.89 -33.50 -22.24
C ALA A 36 17.09 -35.01 -22.48
N GLY A 37 16.77 -35.46 -23.69
CA GLY A 37 16.86 -36.86 -24.09
C GLY A 37 18.28 -37.39 -24.29
N ASP A 38 18.33 -38.67 -24.64
CA ASP A 38 19.52 -39.53 -24.59
C ASP A 38 20.59 -39.17 -25.64
N CYS A 39 21.87 -39.40 -25.30
CA CYS A 39 22.91 -39.62 -26.30
C CYS A 39 22.74 -41.04 -26.85
N SER A 40 22.34 -41.20 -28.11
CA SER A 40 22.18 -42.55 -28.69
C SER A 40 23.54 -43.21 -28.96
N ASN A 41 23.58 -44.54 -29.06
CA ASN A 41 24.80 -45.26 -29.48
C ASN A 41 25.33 -44.78 -30.84
N ALA A 42 24.47 -44.22 -31.70
CA ALA A 42 24.87 -43.61 -32.96
C ALA A 42 25.58 -42.26 -32.76
N ASP A 43 25.20 -41.49 -31.73
CA ASP A 43 25.83 -40.22 -31.35
C ASP A 43 27.21 -40.45 -30.70
N VAL A 44 27.32 -41.49 -29.85
CA VAL A 44 28.59 -41.96 -29.28
C VAL A 44 29.59 -42.33 -30.40
N ALA A 45 29.15 -43.13 -31.37
CA ALA A 45 29.99 -43.64 -32.45
C ALA A 45 30.41 -42.55 -33.47
N ALA A 46 29.62 -41.49 -33.62
CA ALA A 46 29.90 -40.44 -34.59
C ALA A 46 30.88 -39.37 -34.07
N ARG A 47 30.77 -38.94 -32.80
CA ARG A 47 31.52 -37.78 -32.27
C ARG A 47 31.90 -37.85 -30.78
N GLY A 48 31.35 -38.83 -30.03
CA GLY A 48 31.43 -38.89 -28.57
C GLY A 48 30.47 -37.90 -27.90
N CYS A 49 29.85 -38.27 -26.77
CA CYS A 49 28.81 -37.44 -26.12
C CYS A 49 29.34 -36.18 -25.43
N ARG A 50 30.62 -35.82 -25.63
CA ARG A 50 31.25 -34.59 -25.10
C ARG A 50 30.51 -33.32 -25.52
N ASP A 51 29.91 -33.31 -26.70
CA ASP A 51 29.28 -32.12 -27.29
C ASP A 51 27.79 -31.95 -26.92
N LEU A 52 27.23 -32.87 -26.12
CA LEU A 52 25.80 -32.82 -25.74
C LEU A 52 25.55 -32.15 -24.39
N GLY A 53 26.59 -31.71 -23.67
CA GLY A 53 26.44 -30.98 -22.41
C GLY A 53 25.79 -31.79 -21.26
N LEU A 54 25.67 -33.10 -21.42
CA LEU A 54 25.03 -34.01 -20.47
C LEU A 54 25.92 -34.21 -19.24
N LEU A 55 25.55 -33.56 -18.14
CA LEU A 55 26.20 -33.71 -16.83
C LEU A 55 26.23 -35.17 -16.38
N GLY A 56 27.34 -35.59 -15.76
CA GLY A 56 27.47 -36.90 -15.10
C GLY A 56 27.65 -38.10 -16.04
N TYR A 57 27.77 -37.87 -17.35
CA TYR A 57 28.09 -38.91 -18.32
C TYR A 57 29.55 -39.41 -18.20
N ILE A 58 29.76 -40.70 -18.46
CA ILE A 58 31.08 -41.34 -18.48
C ILE A 58 31.38 -41.77 -19.92
N GLU A 59 32.43 -41.20 -20.51
CA GLU A 59 32.80 -41.36 -21.94
C GLU A 59 33.03 -42.80 -22.36
N ASP A 60 33.68 -43.61 -21.52
CA ASP A 60 34.08 -44.97 -21.86
C ASP A 60 33.09 -46.05 -21.35
N ALA A 61 31.89 -45.66 -20.90
CA ALA A 61 30.92 -46.61 -20.39
C ALA A 61 30.25 -47.41 -21.52
N PRO A 62 30.04 -48.74 -21.36
CA PRO A 62 29.41 -49.57 -22.39
C PRO A 62 27.91 -49.28 -22.57
N ALA A 63 27.30 -48.56 -21.63
CA ALA A 63 25.92 -48.11 -21.72
C ALA A 63 25.70 -46.84 -20.89
N HIS A 64 24.74 -46.01 -21.29
CA HIS A 64 24.56 -44.67 -20.75
C HIS A 64 23.20 -44.53 -20.06
N PRO A 65 23.17 -44.37 -18.74
CA PRO A 65 21.93 -44.24 -18.01
C PRO A 65 21.36 -42.82 -18.14
N LYS A 66 20.05 -42.75 -18.38
CA LYS A 66 19.22 -41.56 -18.51
C LYS A 66 18.72 -41.10 -17.15
N ILE A 67 18.80 -39.78 -16.91
CA ILE A 67 18.13 -39.16 -15.76
C ILE A 67 16.61 -39.12 -15.99
N GLN A 68 15.85 -39.48 -14.96
CA GLN A 68 14.39 -39.37 -15.00
C GLN A 68 13.89 -37.94 -14.74
N ASN A 69 12.77 -37.59 -15.36
CA ASN A 69 12.04 -36.37 -15.05
C ASN A 69 11.60 -36.38 -13.59
N THR A 70 11.63 -35.22 -12.95
CA THR A 70 11.32 -35.13 -11.51
C THR A 70 10.62 -33.83 -11.17
N ILE A 71 10.31 -33.67 -9.88
CA ILE A 71 9.87 -32.40 -9.30
C ILE A 71 11.10 -31.69 -8.75
N GLU A 72 11.31 -30.48 -9.23
CA GLU A 72 12.28 -29.53 -8.71
C GLU A 72 11.62 -28.64 -7.66
N VAL A 73 12.36 -28.32 -6.61
CA VAL A 73 11.98 -27.36 -5.60
C VAL A 73 13.07 -26.31 -5.48
N GLY A 74 12.71 -25.07 -5.19
CA GLY A 74 13.70 -24.03 -5.07
C GLY A 74 13.28 -22.83 -4.25
N ALA A 75 14.27 -22.04 -3.89
CA ALA A 75 14.11 -20.76 -3.24
C ALA A 75 14.74 -19.67 -4.11
N ARG A 76 14.18 -18.47 -4.05
CA ARG A 76 14.64 -17.31 -4.82
C ARG A 76 14.67 -16.07 -3.95
N ILE A 77 15.61 -15.19 -4.22
CA ILE A 77 15.68 -13.85 -3.67
C ILE A 77 15.90 -12.86 -4.81
N ALA A 78 15.07 -11.82 -4.86
CA ALA A 78 15.13 -10.81 -5.89
C ALA A 78 15.12 -9.43 -5.26
N ARG A 79 15.83 -8.48 -5.86
CA ARG A 79 15.74 -7.08 -5.46
C ARG A 79 15.62 -6.21 -6.70
N PRO A 80 14.45 -5.61 -6.97
CA PRO A 80 14.27 -4.77 -8.13
C PRO A 80 15.30 -3.63 -8.15
N PHE A 81 16.00 -3.49 -9.27
CA PHE A 81 16.92 -2.39 -9.50
C PHE A 81 16.21 -1.23 -10.21
N LEU A 82 15.31 -1.57 -11.15
CA LEU A 82 14.35 -0.68 -11.78
C LEU A 82 12.97 -1.35 -11.74
N PRO A 83 11.86 -0.60 -11.90
CA PRO A 83 10.51 -1.18 -11.94
C PRO A 83 10.36 -2.32 -12.96
N TRP A 84 11.13 -2.26 -14.05
CA TRP A 84 11.10 -3.25 -15.13
C TRP A 84 12.31 -4.22 -15.12
N LEU A 85 13.32 -4.00 -14.28
CA LEU A 85 14.55 -4.81 -14.26
C LEU A 85 14.86 -5.32 -12.86
N VAL A 86 14.79 -6.63 -12.69
CA VAL A 86 14.92 -7.30 -11.41
C VAL A 86 16.00 -8.37 -11.49
N PRO A 87 17.20 -8.14 -10.94
CA PRO A 87 18.15 -9.22 -10.70
C PRO A 87 17.59 -10.17 -9.63
N GLU A 88 17.69 -11.47 -9.88
CA GLU A 88 17.21 -12.52 -8.99
C GLU A 88 18.24 -13.66 -8.91
N LEU A 89 18.45 -14.14 -7.69
CA LEU A 89 19.25 -15.31 -7.37
C LEU A 89 18.30 -16.44 -6.99
N GLU A 90 18.50 -17.62 -7.55
CA GLU A 90 17.68 -18.79 -7.31
C GLU A 90 18.57 -20.00 -6.98
N LEU A 91 18.12 -20.86 -6.08
CA LEU A 91 18.73 -22.15 -5.81
C LEU A 91 17.65 -23.21 -6.01
N ALA A 92 17.89 -24.13 -6.93
CA ALA A 92 17.00 -25.24 -7.24
C ALA A 92 17.62 -26.58 -6.84
N ILE A 93 16.78 -27.50 -6.37
CA ILE A 93 17.15 -28.86 -5.97
C ILE A 93 16.13 -29.81 -6.58
N ALA A 94 16.60 -30.81 -7.32
CA ALA A 94 15.77 -31.81 -7.97
C ALA A 94 16.33 -33.23 -7.66
N PRO A 95 15.74 -33.94 -6.70
CA PRO A 95 16.06 -35.35 -6.47
C PRO A 95 15.56 -36.18 -7.64
N THR A 96 16.39 -37.02 -8.23
CA THR A 96 16.06 -37.88 -9.36
C THR A 96 16.81 -39.20 -9.28
N GLU A 97 16.57 -40.08 -10.23
CA GLU A 97 17.25 -41.34 -10.39
C GLU A 97 17.60 -41.57 -11.86
N THR A 98 18.56 -42.45 -12.09
CA THR A 98 18.85 -42.92 -13.43
C THR A 98 18.10 -44.21 -13.73
N ASN A 99 17.83 -44.50 -15.01
CA ASN A 99 17.41 -45.84 -15.39
C ASN A 99 18.55 -46.87 -15.21
N ALA A 100 18.18 -48.14 -15.07
CA ALA A 100 19.13 -49.25 -15.07
C ALA A 100 19.54 -49.60 -16.51
N VAL A 101 20.84 -49.69 -16.79
CA VAL A 101 21.36 -49.97 -18.14
C VAL A 101 22.56 -50.90 -18.06
N GLY A 102 22.67 -51.85 -19.01
CA GLY A 102 23.86 -52.68 -19.15
C GLY A 102 24.19 -53.58 -17.94
N GLY A 103 23.19 -53.94 -17.13
CA GLY A 103 23.38 -54.72 -15.90
C GLY A 103 23.75 -53.89 -14.66
N ALA A 104 23.96 -52.58 -14.81
CA ALA A 104 24.11 -51.67 -13.69
C ALA A 104 22.74 -51.27 -13.11
N ALA A 105 22.64 -51.22 -11.78
CA ALA A 105 21.45 -50.75 -11.09
C ALA A 105 21.24 -49.23 -11.27
N ALA A 106 19.99 -48.78 -11.08
CA ALA A 106 19.65 -47.37 -11.03
C ALA A 106 20.45 -46.62 -9.96
N ALA A 107 20.93 -45.43 -10.28
CA ALA A 107 21.65 -44.56 -9.35
C ALA A 107 20.72 -43.45 -8.85
N ALA A 108 20.72 -43.18 -7.54
CA ALA A 108 20.07 -42.00 -7.01
C ALA A 108 20.94 -40.77 -7.29
N VAL A 109 20.34 -39.72 -7.83
CA VAL A 109 21.04 -38.48 -8.23
C VAL A 109 20.33 -37.29 -7.59
N VAL A 110 21.09 -36.40 -6.96
CA VAL A 110 20.58 -35.10 -6.53
C VAL A 110 21.13 -34.06 -7.50
N TRP A 111 20.23 -33.36 -8.17
CA TRP A 111 20.55 -32.21 -8.98
C TRP A 111 20.45 -30.94 -8.14
N ILE A 112 21.48 -30.11 -8.15
CA ILE A 112 21.51 -28.83 -7.44
C ILE A 112 21.92 -27.75 -8.44
N GLU A 113 21.15 -26.66 -8.50
CA GLU A 113 21.39 -25.62 -9.51
C GLU A 113 21.26 -24.22 -8.90
N PRO A 114 22.38 -23.61 -8.47
CA PRO A 114 22.45 -22.18 -8.27
C PRO A 114 22.31 -21.44 -9.61
N ARG A 115 21.45 -20.44 -9.64
CA ARG A 115 21.01 -19.70 -10.82
C ARG A 115 21.05 -18.20 -10.57
N LEU A 116 21.49 -17.45 -11.57
CA LEU A 116 21.46 -16.00 -11.59
C LEU A 116 20.75 -15.52 -12.86
N HIS A 117 19.66 -14.78 -12.70
CA HIS A 117 18.92 -14.20 -13.82
C HIS A 117 18.54 -12.75 -13.66
N LEU A 118 18.25 -12.15 -14.80
CA LEU A 118 17.53 -10.90 -14.93
C LEU A 118 16.08 -11.21 -15.30
N ARG A 119 15.16 -10.74 -14.47
CA ARG A 119 13.73 -10.76 -14.74
C ARG A 119 13.30 -9.39 -15.23
N ILE A 120 12.69 -9.36 -16.40
CA ILE A 120 12.23 -8.17 -17.10
C ILE A 120 10.71 -8.11 -16.99
N GLU A 121 10.20 -7.21 -16.15
CA GLU A 121 8.74 -7.03 -15.95
C GLU A 121 8.17 -6.18 -17.09
N LEU A 122 7.20 -6.72 -17.84
CA LEU A 122 6.62 -6.03 -19.01
C LEU A 122 5.53 -5.03 -18.61
N MET A 123 4.82 -5.30 -17.52
CA MET A 123 3.76 -4.43 -16.99
C MET A 123 3.90 -4.26 -15.48
N PRO A 124 4.92 -3.51 -15.01
CA PRO A 124 5.17 -3.33 -13.58
C PRO A 124 4.00 -2.60 -12.89
N GLY A 125 3.71 -3.00 -11.65
CA GLY A 125 2.67 -2.38 -10.81
C GLY A 125 1.23 -2.73 -11.15
N LYS A 126 0.98 -3.60 -12.14
CA LYS A 126 -0.35 -4.17 -12.39
C LYS A 126 -0.58 -5.40 -11.51
N ARG A 127 -1.85 -5.78 -11.33
CA ARG A 127 -2.19 -7.00 -10.57
C ARG A 127 -1.68 -8.27 -11.23
N LEU A 128 -1.72 -8.32 -12.56
CA LEU A 128 -1.12 -9.37 -13.38
C LEU A 128 0.09 -8.77 -14.10
N GLN A 129 1.27 -9.29 -13.83
CA GLN A 129 2.56 -8.77 -14.31
C GLN A 129 3.23 -9.86 -15.15
N PRO A 130 3.08 -9.84 -16.48
CA PRO A 130 3.85 -10.71 -17.35
C PRO A 130 5.32 -10.29 -17.35
N PHE A 131 6.22 -11.26 -17.42
CA PHE A 131 7.66 -11.03 -17.41
C PHE A 131 8.40 -11.99 -18.33
N LEU A 132 9.60 -11.57 -18.71
CA LEU A 132 10.61 -12.42 -19.34
C LEU A 132 11.75 -12.67 -18.36
N VAL A 133 12.43 -13.80 -18.51
CA VAL A 133 13.59 -14.14 -17.70
C VAL A 133 14.71 -14.62 -18.61
N ILE A 134 15.93 -14.20 -18.31
CA ILE A 134 17.15 -14.67 -18.96
C ILE A 134 18.27 -14.76 -17.93
N GLY A 135 19.07 -15.80 -18.00
CA GLY A 135 20.17 -15.96 -17.05
C GLY A 135 21.04 -17.17 -17.34
N GLY A 136 21.83 -17.51 -16.34
CA GLY A 136 22.67 -18.69 -16.36
C GLY A 136 22.72 -19.37 -15.00
N GLY A 137 22.91 -20.68 -15.03
CA GLY A 137 22.99 -21.54 -13.86
C GLY A 137 24.22 -22.43 -13.90
N SER A 138 24.57 -22.98 -12.76
CA SER A 138 25.66 -23.94 -12.64
C SER A 138 25.12 -25.25 -12.06
N PRO A 139 24.55 -26.13 -12.90
CA PRO A 139 24.01 -27.39 -12.41
C PRO A 139 25.13 -28.32 -11.92
N ILE A 140 24.84 -28.96 -10.79
CA ILE A 140 25.74 -29.85 -10.05
C ILE A 140 25.01 -31.16 -9.82
N THR A 141 25.63 -32.27 -10.20
CA THR A 141 25.09 -33.61 -9.97
C THR A 141 25.84 -34.33 -8.85
N ILE A 142 25.08 -34.90 -7.91
CA ILE A 142 25.61 -35.77 -6.85
C ILE A 142 24.97 -37.14 -6.98
N SER A 143 25.77 -38.17 -7.26
CA SER A 143 25.30 -39.53 -7.53
C SER A 143 25.72 -40.51 -6.45
N SER A 144 24.81 -41.43 -6.09
CA SER A 144 25.08 -42.55 -5.17
C SER A 144 25.95 -43.64 -5.79
N ALA A 145 26.00 -43.73 -7.12
CA ALA A 145 26.77 -44.73 -7.87
C ALA A 145 27.65 -44.04 -8.91
N ARG A 146 28.77 -43.47 -8.45
CA ARG A 146 29.69 -42.66 -9.27
C ARG A 146 30.30 -43.39 -10.47
N ALA A 147 30.36 -44.72 -10.41
CA ALA A 147 30.83 -45.57 -11.51
C ALA A 147 29.78 -45.75 -12.62
N THR A 148 28.51 -45.46 -12.32
CA THR A 148 27.37 -45.56 -13.25
C THR A 148 26.97 -44.19 -13.77
N PHE A 149 27.01 -43.18 -12.89
CA PHE A 149 26.75 -41.78 -13.23
C PHE A 149 27.66 -40.88 -12.39
N ASN A 150 28.54 -40.13 -13.04
CA ASN A 150 29.55 -39.34 -12.37
C ASN A 150 28.94 -38.08 -11.72
N THR A 151 29.64 -37.55 -10.71
CA THR A 151 29.36 -36.22 -10.16
C THR A 151 30.06 -35.17 -11.03
N GLY A 152 29.35 -34.13 -11.42
CA GLY A 152 29.89 -33.08 -12.28
C GLY A 152 29.30 -31.71 -12.00
N ILE A 153 29.93 -30.69 -12.60
CA ILE A 153 29.47 -29.31 -12.64
C ILE A 153 29.61 -28.80 -14.07
N THR A 154 28.61 -28.09 -14.58
CA THR A 154 28.65 -27.44 -15.90
C THR A 154 28.01 -26.07 -15.84
N GLY A 155 28.09 -25.30 -16.93
CA GLY A 155 27.33 -24.08 -17.10
C GLY A 155 26.07 -24.33 -17.93
N SER A 156 24.99 -23.61 -17.61
CA SER A 156 23.78 -23.57 -18.40
C SER A 156 23.36 -22.12 -18.62
N GLY A 157 22.81 -21.83 -19.80
CA GLY A 157 22.05 -20.62 -20.06
C GLY A 157 20.57 -20.96 -20.04
N TYR A 158 19.72 -19.99 -19.72
CA TYR A 158 18.28 -20.18 -19.80
C TYR A 158 17.56 -18.91 -20.23
N PHE A 159 16.42 -19.12 -20.88
CA PHE A 159 15.48 -18.07 -21.19
C PHE A 159 14.05 -18.58 -20.97
N GLY A 160 13.14 -17.68 -20.68
CA GLY A 160 11.76 -18.05 -20.42
C GLY A 160 10.89 -16.85 -20.14
N GLY A 161 9.72 -17.14 -19.60
CA GLY A 161 8.78 -16.11 -19.22
C GLY A 161 7.68 -16.66 -18.35
N GLY A 162 6.90 -15.76 -17.79
CA GLY A 162 5.86 -16.13 -16.86
C GLY A 162 4.94 -14.97 -16.54
N VAL A 163 4.10 -15.22 -15.55
CA VAL A 163 3.16 -14.25 -15.00
C VAL A 163 3.29 -14.24 -13.48
N ARG A 164 3.32 -13.04 -12.92
CA ARG A 164 3.17 -12.79 -11.49
C ARG A 164 1.79 -12.23 -11.24
N PHE A 165 1.16 -12.67 -10.16
CA PHE A 165 -0.15 -12.23 -9.73
C PHE A 165 -0.06 -11.72 -8.30
N ASP A 166 -0.18 -10.40 -8.14
CA ASP A 166 -0.18 -9.76 -6.85
C ASP A 166 -1.54 -9.98 -6.15
N THR A 167 -1.49 -10.54 -4.93
CA THR A 167 -2.69 -10.80 -4.15
C THR A 167 -2.92 -9.67 -3.16
N THR A 168 -4.20 -9.37 -2.89
CA THR A 168 -4.58 -8.37 -1.87
C THR A 168 -4.14 -8.76 -0.45
N LYS A 169 -3.63 -9.98 -0.26
CA LYS A 169 -3.21 -10.56 1.03
C LYS A 169 -1.71 -10.39 1.30
N GLY A 170 -0.96 -9.71 0.43
CA GLY A 170 0.45 -9.37 0.67
C GLY A 170 1.46 -10.45 0.25
N PHE A 171 1.03 -11.40 -0.58
CA PHE A 171 1.93 -12.34 -1.26
C PHE A 171 1.67 -12.33 -2.76
N VAL A 172 2.68 -12.70 -3.54
CA VAL A 172 2.60 -12.76 -5.00
C VAL A 172 2.67 -14.22 -5.42
N MET A 173 1.75 -14.65 -6.28
CA MET A 173 1.83 -15.95 -6.94
C MET A 173 2.60 -15.79 -8.24
N ARG A 174 3.45 -16.75 -8.58
CA ARG A 174 4.25 -16.75 -9.80
C ARG A 174 4.09 -18.06 -10.55
N PHE A 175 3.92 -17.97 -11.86
CA PHE A 175 3.96 -19.10 -12.76
C PHE A 175 4.94 -18.79 -13.88
N ASP A 176 5.91 -19.67 -14.14
CA ASP A 176 6.88 -19.49 -15.22
C ASP A 176 7.27 -20.77 -15.91
N ALA A 177 7.63 -20.65 -17.19
CA ALA A 177 8.22 -21.70 -17.99
C ALA A 177 9.59 -21.23 -18.48
N ARG A 178 10.59 -22.09 -18.36
CA ARG A 178 11.97 -21.82 -18.77
C ARG A 178 12.50 -22.94 -19.62
N ILE A 179 13.35 -22.55 -20.55
CA ILE A 179 14.12 -23.44 -21.39
C ILE A 179 15.60 -23.22 -21.03
N ALA A 180 16.26 -24.28 -20.58
CA ALA A 180 17.69 -24.29 -20.32
C ALA A 180 18.45 -24.96 -21.48
N PHE A 181 19.64 -24.43 -21.76
CA PHE A 181 20.55 -24.89 -22.79
C PHE A 181 21.97 -24.90 -22.24
N VAL A 182 22.79 -25.87 -22.66
CA VAL A 182 24.20 -25.97 -22.25
C VAL A 182 25.08 -25.35 -23.33
N PRO A 183 25.90 -24.31 -23.03
CA PRO A 183 26.80 -23.71 -24.01
C PRO A 183 27.93 -24.68 -24.37
N GLY A 184 28.16 -24.90 -25.66
CA GLY A 184 29.24 -25.77 -26.17
C GLY A 184 28.79 -26.74 -27.27
N ALA A 185 27.49 -26.87 -27.53
CA ALA A 185 26.96 -27.71 -28.60
C ALA A 185 26.77 -26.92 -29.90
N ASP A 186 27.36 -27.40 -31.00
CA ASP A 186 27.25 -26.80 -32.36
C ASP A 186 25.85 -26.94 -33.01
N ARG A 187 24.85 -27.39 -32.25
CA ARG A 187 23.43 -27.42 -32.64
C ARG A 187 22.55 -27.10 -31.43
N PHE A 188 21.34 -26.61 -31.68
CA PHE A 188 20.27 -26.54 -30.69
C PHE A 188 20.11 -27.94 -30.05
N VAL A 189 20.68 -28.12 -28.86
CA VAL A 189 20.47 -29.29 -28.00
C VAL A 189 18.98 -29.37 -27.66
N GLU A 190 18.47 -30.57 -27.45
CA GLU A 190 17.13 -30.74 -26.88
C GLU A 190 17.02 -29.90 -25.60
N PRO A 191 16.09 -28.94 -25.53
CA PRO A 191 16.01 -28.03 -24.40
C PRO A 191 15.54 -28.77 -23.14
N GLU A 192 16.18 -28.50 -22.00
CA GLU A 192 15.58 -28.84 -20.71
C GLU A 192 14.47 -27.83 -20.41
N VAL A 193 13.31 -28.33 -19.95
CA VAL A 193 12.15 -27.48 -19.68
C VAL A 193 11.78 -27.55 -18.20
N ASP A 194 11.72 -26.37 -17.59
CA ASP A 194 11.28 -26.20 -16.21
C ASP A 194 9.97 -25.42 -16.19
N ILE A 195 8.97 -25.90 -15.46
CA ILE A 195 7.72 -25.18 -15.22
C ILE A 195 7.61 -24.92 -13.73
N GLY A 196 7.68 -23.66 -13.30
CA GLY A 196 7.66 -23.27 -11.90
C GLY A 196 6.30 -22.74 -11.45
N PHE A 197 5.86 -23.18 -10.28
CA PHE A 197 4.79 -22.57 -9.49
C PHE A 197 5.40 -22.05 -8.19
N GLY A 198 5.28 -20.75 -7.95
CA GLY A 198 5.95 -20.07 -6.86
C GLY A 198 5.06 -19.14 -6.05
N LEU A 199 5.48 -18.92 -4.81
CA LEU A 199 4.98 -17.88 -3.92
C LEU A 199 6.15 -16.95 -3.58
N GLU A 200 5.93 -15.65 -3.69
CA GLU A 200 6.90 -14.60 -3.36
C GLU A 200 6.31 -13.68 -2.29
N LEU A 201 7.13 -13.36 -1.29
CA LEU A 201 6.85 -12.48 -0.19
C LEU A 201 7.74 -11.24 -0.31
N PRO A 202 7.17 -10.04 -0.49
CA PRO A 202 7.95 -8.81 -0.41
C PRO A 202 8.35 -8.55 1.05
N LEU A 203 9.64 -8.72 1.35
CA LEU A 203 10.27 -8.40 2.63
C LEU A 203 10.58 -6.90 2.72
N GLY A 204 10.20 -6.32 3.85
CA GLY A 204 10.40 -4.90 4.13
C GLY A 204 9.09 -4.12 4.24
N VAL A 205 8.09 -4.69 4.92
CA VAL A 205 6.93 -3.93 5.41
C VAL A 205 7.43 -2.78 6.30
N THR A 206 7.77 -1.65 5.70
CA THR A 206 7.20 -0.43 6.22
C THR A 206 5.75 -0.50 5.78
N ARG A 207 4.84 -0.48 6.76
CA ARG A 207 3.43 -0.11 6.53
C ARG A 207 3.42 0.91 5.41
N LYS A 208 2.55 0.73 4.39
CA LYS A 208 2.18 1.78 3.45
C LYS A 208 2.37 3.09 4.19
N LYS A 209 3.39 3.88 3.82
CA LYS A 209 3.22 5.32 3.96
C LYS A 209 2.09 5.54 2.98
N SER A 210 0.89 5.44 3.53
CA SER A 210 -0.28 6.08 3.03
C SER A 210 0.25 7.44 2.63
N ILE A 211 0.45 7.65 1.33
CA ILE A 211 0.13 8.95 0.79
C ILE A 211 -1.37 8.96 0.98
N SER A 212 -1.78 9.28 2.20
CA SER A 212 -3.09 9.79 2.47
C SER A 212 -3.16 10.96 1.50
N GLY A 213 -4.10 10.91 0.56
CA GLY A 213 -4.80 12.15 0.26
C GLY A 213 -5.13 12.82 1.59
N PRO A 214 -5.05 14.16 1.65
CA PRO A 214 -4.71 14.94 2.84
C PRO A 214 -5.11 14.20 4.10
N GLU A 215 -4.11 13.78 4.88
CA GLU A 215 -4.28 13.13 6.18
C GLU A 215 -5.45 13.82 6.86
N LYS A 216 -6.58 13.12 7.07
CA LYS A 216 -7.71 13.68 7.83
C LYS A 216 -7.08 14.00 9.17
N LEU A 217 -6.85 15.28 9.42
CA LEU A 217 -6.26 15.76 10.65
C LEU A 217 -7.15 15.26 11.79
N ALA A 218 -6.56 15.01 12.95
CA ALA A 218 -7.34 14.68 14.14
C ALA A 218 -8.37 15.80 14.35
N ASP A 219 -9.59 15.39 14.65
CA ASP A 219 -10.79 16.22 14.83
C ASP A 219 -11.58 15.44 15.88
N ARG A 220 -11.46 15.86 17.15
CA ARG A 220 -11.82 15.06 18.32
C ARG A 220 -13.30 15.10 18.64
N ASP A 221 -13.95 16.21 18.37
CA ASP A 221 -15.39 16.46 18.54
C ASP A 221 -16.18 16.37 17.23
N ASP A 222 -15.50 16.09 16.11
CA ASP A 222 -16.08 15.81 14.79
C ASP A 222 -16.90 17.00 14.22
N ASP A 223 -16.48 18.23 14.50
CA ASP A 223 -17.12 19.44 13.96
C ASP A 223 -16.58 19.86 12.57
N GLY A 224 -15.51 19.21 12.12
CA GLY A 224 -14.87 19.43 10.82
C GLY A 224 -13.68 20.41 10.84
N ILE A 225 -13.30 20.93 12.00
CA ILE A 225 -12.11 21.74 12.23
C ILE A 225 -11.02 20.83 12.82
N PRO A 226 -9.80 20.83 12.28
CA PRO A 226 -8.71 20.04 12.84
C PRO A 226 -8.33 20.47 14.27
N ASP A 227 -7.99 19.53 15.15
CA ASP A 227 -7.45 19.74 16.51
C ASP A 227 -6.29 20.77 16.56
N GLU A 228 -5.55 20.96 15.46
CA GLU A 228 -4.44 21.94 15.36
C GLU A 228 -4.91 23.39 15.14
N LYS A 229 -6.15 23.57 14.68
CA LYS A 229 -6.79 24.85 14.37
C LYS A 229 -8.01 25.15 15.25
N ASP A 230 -8.39 24.19 16.06
CA ASP A 230 -9.52 24.22 16.96
C ASP A 230 -9.06 24.65 18.36
N ASN A 231 -9.59 25.77 18.83
CA ASN A 231 -9.30 26.33 20.14
C ASN A 231 -9.91 25.51 21.28
N CYS A 232 -10.94 24.71 21.03
CA CYS A 232 -11.57 23.85 22.01
C CYS A 232 -12.03 22.52 21.41
N GLY A 233 -11.06 21.72 20.97
CA GLY A 233 -11.27 20.38 20.44
C GLY A 233 -11.72 19.31 21.42
N ASP A 234 -12.60 19.64 22.36
CA ASP A 234 -13.50 18.74 23.08
C ASP A 234 -14.97 19.21 23.04
N ARG A 235 -15.26 20.32 22.34
CA ARG A 235 -16.57 20.95 22.22
C ARG A 235 -16.80 21.34 20.75
N PRO A 236 -17.77 20.74 20.06
CA PRO A 236 -17.98 21.01 18.65
C PRO A 236 -18.53 22.42 18.39
N GLU A 237 -17.90 23.14 17.47
CA GLU A 237 -18.35 24.42 16.89
C GLU A 237 -19.85 24.45 16.50
N ASP A 238 -20.55 25.52 16.85
CA ASP A 238 -21.94 25.77 16.46
C ASP A 238 -22.06 26.81 15.35
N LYS A 239 -21.94 26.32 14.11
CA LYS A 239 -21.93 27.11 12.87
C LYS A 239 -23.16 28.01 12.65
N ASP A 240 -23.22 29.14 13.33
CA ASP A 240 -24.30 30.12 13.31
C ASP A 240 -23.91 31.41 12.56
N GLY A 241 -22.65 31.52 12.15
CA GLY A 241 -22.11 32.65 11.39
C GLY A 241 -21.31 33.65 12.24
N PHE A 242 -21.16 33.41 13.55
CA PHE A 242 -20.26 34.10 14.45
C PHE A 242 -19.04 33.21 14.74
N GLU A 243 -17.85 33.80 14.63
CA GLU A 243 -16.53 33.18 14.90
C GLU A 243 -16.24 31.71 14.48
N ASP A 244 -17.04 31.11 13.56
CA ASP A 244 -17.04 29.71 13.05
C ASP A 244 -15.68 29.07 12.65
N ALA A 245 -14.61 29.87 12.58
CA ALA A 245 -13.28 29.45 12.15
C ALA A 245 -12.35 29.10 13.32
N ASP A 246 -12.74 29.39 14.56
CA ASP A 246 -11.90 29.21 15.74
C ASP A 246 -12.12 27.85 16.42
N GLY A 247 -13.21 27.15 16.08
CA GLY A 247 -13.53 25.80 16.56
C GLY A 247 -14.29 25.80 17.88
N CYS A 248 -14.72 26.97 18.37
CA CYS A 248 -15.38 27.08 19.64
C CYS A 248 -16.85 27.44 19.57
N PRO A 249 -17.71 26.70 20.30
CA PRO A 249 -19.11 27.03 20.27
C PRO A 249 -19.39 28.34 21.03
N ASP A 250 -20.01 29.26 20.33
CA ASP A 250 -20.38 30.60 20.76
C ASP A 250 -21.88 30.63 21.09
N ILE A 251 -22.19 30.28 22.33
CA ILE A 251 -23.57 30.13 22.81
C ILE A 251 -24.27 31.46 23.18
N ASP A 252 -23.49 32.54 23.22
CA ASP A 252 -23.86 33.92 23.58
C ASP A 252 -22.85 34.87 22.91
N ASN A 253 -23.09 35.14 21.63
CA ASN A 253 -22.17 35.85 20.73
C ASN A 253 -21.81 37.29 21.17
N ASP A 254 -22.73 37.99 21.84
CA ASP A 254 -22.52 39.38 22.28
C ASP A 254 -22.25 39.53 23.78
N LEU A 255 -22.25 38.40 24.50
CA LEU A 255 -21.88 38.26 25.90
C LEU A 255 -22.79 39.04 26.85
N ASP A 256 -24.06 39.21 26.49
CA ASP A 256 -25.05 39.88 27.31
C ASP A 256 -25.75 38.97 28.32
N ARG A 257 -25.51 37.65 28.27
CA ARG A 257 -26.10 36.56 29.10
C ARG A 257 -27.44 36.02 28.63
N VAL A 258 -27.95 36.45 27.48
CA VAL A 258 -29.06 35.82 26.77
C VAL A 258 -28.45 34.91 25.70
N LEU A 259 -28.82 33.62 25.71
CA LEU A 259 -28.28 32.69 24.71
C LEU A 259 -28.82 33.04 23.32
N ASP A 260 -28.03 32.85 22.26
CA ASP A 260 -28.41 33.19 20.88
C ASP A 260 -29.75 32.58 20.43
N VAL A 261 -30.09 31.39 20.96
CA VAL A 261 -31.36 30.70 20.68
C VAL A 261 -32.60 31.42 21.23
N ALA A 262 -32.40 32.27 22.24
CA ALA A 262 -33.44 33.05 22.90
C ALA A 262 -33.29 34.56 22.63
N ASP A 263 -32.16 34.98 22.09
CA ASP A 263 -31.83 36.36 21.78
C ASP A 263 -32.39 36.79 20.41
N LYS A 264 -33.14 37.90 20.40
CA LYS A 264 -33.64 38.51 19.15
C LYS A 264 -32.58 39.33 18.41
N CYS A 265 -31.54 39.77 19.12
CA CYS A 265 -30.45 40.61 18.69
C CYS A 265 -29.08 39.99 19.04
N ALA A 266 -28.89 38.70 18.73
CA ALA A 266 -27.68 37.86 18.92
C ALA A 266 -26.28 38.45 18.65
N THR A 267 -26.13 39.68 18.17
CA THR A 267 -24.81 40.31 17.93
C THR A 267 -24.73 41.71 18.55
N VAL A 268 -25.73 42.12 19.33
CA VAL A 268 -25.87 43.47 19.86
C VAL A 268 -26.33 43.40 21.33
N PRO A 269 -25.43 43.70 22.29
CA PRO A 269 -25.70 43.43 23.69
C PRO A 269 -26.95 44.14 24.22
N GLU A 270 -27.74 43.43 25.03
CA GLU A 270 -28.85 43.97 25.80
C GLU A 270 -28.44 45.14 26.71
N ALA A 271 -29.38 46.08 26.85
CA ALA A 271 -29.30 47.20 27.77
C ALA A 271 -30.17 46.93 29.00
N TYR A 272 -29.63 46.19 29.99
CA TYR A 272 -30.28 45.92 31.28
C TYR A 272 -30.74 47.19 32.03
N ASN A 273 -31.94 47.65 31.72
CA ASN A 273 -32.46 48.95 32.12
C ASN A 273 -33.79 48.81 32.89
N GLY A 274 -34.32 47.58 33.03
CA GLY A 274 -35.58 47.27 33.70
C GLY A 274 -36.79 47.26 32.77
N PHE A 275 -36.58 47.32 31.45
CA PHE A 275 -37.59 47.25 30.41
C PHE A 275 -37.11 46.22 29.38
N ALA A 276 -37.96 45.24 29.07
CA ALA A 276 -37.72 44.13 28.15
C ALA A 276 -36.39 43.35 28.24
N ASP A 277 -35.63 43.47 29.34
CA ASP A 277 -34.33 42.83 29.64
C ASP A 277 -34.19 41.30 29.36
N ASP A 278 -35.26 40.57 29.04
CA ASP A 278 -35.24 39.13 28.74
C ASP A 278 -35.22 38.84 27.22
N ASP A 279 -35.24 39.87 26.36
CA ASP A 279 -35.37 39.68 24.91
C ASP A 279 -34.07 39.84 24.09
N GLY A 280 -32.98 40.21 24.76
CA GLY A 280 -31.62 40.28 24.22
C GLY A 280 -31.40 41.46 23.27
N CYS A 281 -32.39 42.36 23.12
CA CYS A 281 -32.30 43.49 22.21
C CYS A 281 -32.11 44.81 22.97
N PRO A 282 -31.11 45.62 22.61
CA PRO A 282 -30.92 46.91 23.25
C PRO A 282 -32.16 47.79 23.05
N ASP A 283 -32.78 48.16 24.17
CA ASP A 283 -33.91 49.06 24.17
C ASP A 283 -33.69 50.30 25.05
N THR A 284 -34.70 51.15 25.07
CA THR A 284 -34.75 52.29 25.97
C THR A 284 -36.08 52.30 26.70
N VAL A 285 -36.04 52.54 28.01
CA VAL A 285 -37.24 52.76 28.82
C VAL A 285 -38.10 53.87 28.19
N PRO A 286 -39.36 53.59 27.84
CA PRO A 286 -40.26 54.60 27.32
C PRO A 286 -40.39 55.78 28.31
N PRO A 287 -40.43 57.04 27.84
CA PRO A 287 -40.50 58.21 28.73
C PRO A 287 -41.68 58.15 29.73
N GLU A 288 -42.78 57.51 29.35
CA GLU A 288 -43.94 57.33 30.23
C GLU A 288 -43.68 56.37 31.40
N LEU A 289 -42.83 55.36 31.19
CA LEU A 289 -42.41 54.38 32.21
C LEU A 289 -41.25 54.92 33.06
N ASP A 290 -40.33 55.69 32.48
CA ASP A 290 -39.19 56.26 33.20
C ASP A 290 -39.64 57.20 34.33
N VAL A 291 -40.75 57.92 34.13
CA VAL A 291 -41.38 58.77 35.17
C VAL A 291 -41.89 57.96 36.37
N LEU A 292 -42.13 56.66 36.20
CA LEU A 292 -42.58 55.77 37.29
C LEU A 292 -41.40 55.17 38.08
N ARG A 293 -40.16 55.35 37.60
CA ARG A 293 -38.97 54.83 38.25
C ARG A 293 -38.64 55.68 39.48
N GLY A 294 -38.88 55.14 40.68
CA GLY A 294 -38.58 55.81 41.95
C GLY A 294 -39.77 55.91 42.92
N THR A 295 -39.89 57.04 43.63
CA THR A 295 -40.96 57.26 44.62
C THR A 295 -42.21 57.80 43.95
N ILE A 296 -43.34 57.09 44.07
CA ILE A 296 -44.64 57.58 43.58
C ILE A 296 -45.03 58.82 44.40
N GLU A 297 -45.13 59.97 43.72
CA GLU A 297 -45.50 61.22 44.36
C GLU A 297 -46.85 61.09 45.06
N GLY A 298 -46.85 61.30 46.38
CA GLY A 298 -48.02 61.22 47.26
C GLY A 298 -48.29 59.86 47.91
N LEU A 299 -47.55 58.80 47.57
CA LEU A 299 -47.68 57.47 48.18
C LEU A 299 -46.74 57.32 49.39
N ILE A 300 -47.10 57.95 50.50
CA ILE A 300 -46.35 57.89 51.77
C ILE A 300 -47.24 57.27 52.84
N TYR A 301 -46.73 56.26 53.55
CA TYR A 301 -47.39 55.62 54.68
C TYR A 301 -46.69 55.99 55.99
N ALA A 302 -47.45 56.24 57.05
CA ALA A 302 -46.90 56.30 58.40
C ALA A 302 -46.61 54.89 58.95
N GLU A 303 -45.83 54.80 60.02
CA GLU A 303 -45.57 53.54 60.73
C GLU A 303 -46.90 52.89 61.16
N ALA A 304 -47.14 51.64 60.72
CA ALA A 304 -48.38 50.87 60.87
C ALA A 304 -49.63 51.35 60.09
N GLU A 305 -49.50 52.28 59.15
CA GLU A 305 -50.60 52.69 58.24
C GLU A 305 -50.63 51.79 56.98
N THR A 306 -51.77 51.15 56.70
CA THR A 306 -51.95 50.28 55.51
C THR A 306 -52.95 50.83 54.48
N GLN A 307 -53.58 51.97 54.78
CA GLN A 307 -54.61 52.56 53.91
C GLN A 307 -53.97 53.53 52.90
N VAL A 308 -54.31 53.35 51.62
CA VAL A 308 -53.90 54.26 50.55
C VAL A 308 -54.60 55.61 50.72
N ARG A 309 -53.82 56.68 50.87
CA ARG A 309 -54.36 58.04 50.99
C ARG A 309 -55.00 58.49 49.67
N LYS A 310 -56.12 59.22 49.75
CA LYS A 310 -56.82 59.74 48.56
C LYS A 310 -55.93 60.64 47.69
N SER A 311 -54.94 61.30 48.27
CA SER A 311 -53.95 62.12 47.56
C SER A 311 -53.08 61.33 46.58
N ALA A 312 -52.86 60.03 46.82
CA ALA A 312 -52.10 59.15 45.94
C ALA A 312 -52.95 58.56 44.80
N MET A 313 -54.28 58.64 44.89
CA MET A 313 -55.19 57.97 43.96
C MET A 313 -55.04 58.42 42.48
N PRO A 314 -54.81 59.71 42.17
CA PRO A 314 -54.54 60.14 40.79
C PRO A 314 -53.28 59.49 40.20
N SER A 315 -52.19 59.41 40.98
CA SER A 315 -50.94 58.78 40.58
C SER A 315 -51.12 57.28 40.36
N ILE A 316 -51.86 56.60 41.25
CA ILE A 316 -52.18 55.17 41.16
C ILE A 316 -53.02 54.86 39.92
N GLN A 317 -54.03 55.68 39.62
CA GLN A 317 -54.87 55.50 38.43
C GLN A 317 -54.07 55.66 37.13
N LYS A 318 -53.09 56.59 37.11
CA LYS A 318 -52.20 56.76 35.97
C LYS A 318 -51.33 55.52 35.74
N ILE A 319 -50.79 54.92 36.81
CA ILE A 319 -50.03 53.67 36.75
C ILE A 319 -50.91 52.51 36.29
N ALA A 320 -52.10 52.35 36.89
CA ALA A 320 -53.02 51.26 36.54
C ALA A 320 -53.41 51.26 35.05
N LYS A 321 -53.47 52.44 34.42
CA LYS A 321 -53.73 52.57 32.97
C LYS A 321 -52.54 52.17 32.10
N LEU A 322 -51.30 52.25 32.62
CA LEU A 322 -50.09 51.86 31.90
C LEU A 322 -49.79 50.35 32.01
N MET A 323 -50.41 49.66 32.97
CA MET A 323 -50.27 48.20 33.17
C MET A 323 -51.38 47.38 32.47
N LEU A 324 -52.35 48.03 31.82
CA LEU A 324 -53.48 47.43 31.08
C LEU A 324 -53.21 47.48 29.58
#